data_AF-A0A531M6B2-F1
#
_entry.id   AF-A0A531M6B2-F1
#
_cell.length_a   1.000
_cell.length_b   1.000
_cell.length_c   1.000
_cell.angle_alpha   90.00
_cell.angle_beta   90.00
_cell.angle_gamma   90.00
#
_symmetry.space_group_name_H-M   'P 1'
#
loop_
_entity.id
_entity.type
_entity.pdbx_description
1 polymer ?
#
loop_
_entity_poly.entity_id
_entity_poly.type
_entity_poly.pdbx_seq_one_letter_code
_entity_poly.pdbx_strand_id
1 'polypeptide(L)'
;AQRMTTEIRKGLGGLQREGFRQVWKLGSEASVDAAKVSRQPLWTDKRDDSGPFDIIGDIHGCADELQTLLGQLGYSVAWSEDRGDRTVVVTPPEGRKAVFVGDIVDRGPNSPDALRIVMGMVAAGTAYCVQGNHERKLGRWLEGRKVTVAHGLQQTIDQLDAQDRGLREALPAFLDGLRSHVWLDGGRLA
;
A
#
# COMPACT_ATOMS: atom_id res chain seq x y z
N ALA A 1 -40.92 15.03 1.51
CA ALA A 1 -40.49 13.65 1.21
C ALA A 1 -39.86 13.51 -0.19
N GLN A 2 -40.60 13.74 -1.29
CA GLN A 2 -40.09 13.51 -2.67
C GLN A 2 -38.78 14.23 -3.03
N ARG A 3 -38.59 15.48 -2.58
CA ARG A 3 -37.36 16.26 -2.83
C ARG A 3 -36.13 15.62 -2.15
N MET A 4 -36.29 15.13 -0.93
CA MET A 4 -35.23 14.46 -0.17
C MET A 4 -34.84 13.12 -0.80
N THR A 5 -35.83 12.33 -1.26
CA THR A 5 -35.59 11.06 -1.96
C THR A 5 -34.82 11.26 -3.27
N THR A 6 -35.11 12.34 -3.99
CA THR A 6 -34.44 12.67 -5.26
C THR A 6 -32.97 13.06 -5.04
N GLU A 7 -32.68 13.88 -4.03
CA GLU A 7 -31.31 14.27 -3.70
C GLU A 7 -30.47 13.10 -3.19
N ILE A 8 -31.03 12.20 -2.38
CA ILE A 8 -30.36 10.97 -1.96
C ILE A 8 -29.99 10.09 -3.17
N ARG A 9 -30.91 9.91 -4.13
CA ARG A 9 -30.65 9.12 -5.34
C ARG A 9 -29.55 9.73 -6.22
N LYS A 10 -29.50 11.07 -6.32
CA LYS A 10 -28.43 11.77 -7.06
C LYS A 10 -27.06 11.61 -6.39
N GLY A 11 -26.98 11.70 -5.06
CA GLY A 11 -25.73 11.57 -4.30
C GLY A 11 -25.20 10.13 -4.19
N LEU A 12 -26.09 9.14 -4.22
CA LEU A 12 -25.73 7.70 -4.09
C LEU A 12 -24.75 7.17 -5.14
N GLY A 13 -24.64 7.82 -6.30
CA GLY A 13 -23.67 7.47 -7.33
C GLY A 13 -22.25 8.00 -7.07
N GLY A 14 -22.13 9.07 -6.26
CA GLY A 14 -20.88 9.78 -6.00
C GLY A 14 -20.16 9.36 -4.72
N LEU A 15 -20.81 8.61 -3.82
CA LEU A 15 -20.29 8.33 -2.47
C LEU A 15 -18.86 7.77 -2.45
N GLN A 16 -18.51 6.86 -3.35
CA GLN A 16 -17.12 6.35 -3.42
C GLN A 16 -16.12 7.42 -3.84
N ARG A 17 -16.50 8.34 -4.74
CA ARG A 17 -15.68 9.49 -5.16
C ARG A 17 -15.56 10.55 -4.06
N GLU A 18 -16.53 10.59 -3.16
CA GLU A 18 -16.53 11.44 -1.96
C GLU A 18 -15.72 10.83 -0.80
N GLY A 19 -15.16 9.62 -0.97
CA GLY A 19 -14.28 8.98 0.00
C GLY A 19 -14.98 7.93 0.88
N PHE A 20 -16.26 7.64 0.66
CA PHE A 20 -16.92 6.51 1.32
C PHE A 20 -16.43 5.20 0.72
N ARG A 21 -15.54 4.51 1.44
CA ARG A 21 -14.93 3.25 0.98
C ARG A 21 -15.85 2.03 1.12
N GLN A 22 -16.80 2.07 2.04
CA GLN A 22 -17.78 1.01 2.23
C GLN A 22 -19.18 1.55 1.97
N VAL A 23 -19.75 1.18 0.83
CA VAL A 23 -21.07 1.63 0.38
C VAL A 23 -21.95 0.41 0.13
N TRP A 24 -23.01 0.27 0.91
CA TRP A 24 -24.02 -0.78 0.73
C TRP A 24 -25.32 -0.15 0.26
N LYS A 25 -25.90 -0.69 -0.82
CA LYS A 25 -27.20 -0.25 -1.37
C LYS A 25 -28.23 -1.33 -1.08
N LEU A 26 -29.15 -1.06 -0.15
CA LEU A 26 -30.24 -1.95 0.22
C LEU A 26 -31.49 -1.55 -0.58
N GLY A 27 -31.95 -2.43 -1.46
CA GLY A 27 -32.97 -2.13 -2.47
C GLY A 27 -34.38 -2.64 -2.17
N SER A 28 -34.56 -3.42 -1.10
CA SER A 28 -35.84 -4.02 -0.72
C SER A 28 -36.03 -4.03 0.79
N GLU A 29 -37.28 -4.07 1.25
CA GLU A 29 -37.63 -4.18 2.68
C GLU A 29 -36.95 -5.40 3.31
N ALA A 30 -37.03 -6.57 2.64
CA ALA A 30 -36.35 -7.78 3.11
C ALA A 30 -34.81 -7.61 3.26
N SER A 31 -34.15 -6.84 2.39
CA SER A 31 -32.71 -6.57 2.52
C SER A 31 -32.38 -5.64 3.69
N VAL A 32 -33.31 -4.74 4.03
CA VAL A 32 -33.20 -3.85 5.19
C VAL A 32 -33.43 -4.64 6.48
N ASP A 33 -34.45 -5.49 6.52
CA ASP A 33 -34.77 -6.32 7.69
C ASP A 33 -33.68 -7.35 8.00
N ALA A 34 -33.01 -7.87 6.97
CA ALA A 34 -31.90 -8.80 7.12
C ALA A 34 -30.55 -8.12 7.44
N ALA A 35 -30.44 -6.79 7.30
CA ALA A 35 -29.19 -6.08 7.48
C ALA A 35 -28.74 -6.10 8.95
N LYS A 36 -27.45 -6.37 9.17
CA LYS A 36 -26.82 -6.32 10.49
C LYS A 36 -25.71 -5.29 10.49
N VAL A 37 -25.66 -4.48 11.54
CA VAL A 37 -24.57 -3.52 11.79
C VAL A 37 -23.61 -4.12 12.79
N SER A 38 -22.37 -4.34 12.37
CA SER A 38 -21.28 -4.77 13.25
C SER A 38 -20.16 -3.73 13.25
N ARG A 39 -19.51 -3.52 14.40
CA ARG A 39 -18.28 -2.74 14.45
C ARG A 39 -17.15 -3.58 13.87
N GLN A 40 -16.40 -3.01 12.94
CA GLN A 40 -15.19 -3.58 12.39
C GLN A 40 -14.03 -2.65 12.77
N PRO A 41 -12.86 -3.18 13.14
CA PRO A 41 -11.66 -2.36 13.31
C PRO A 41 -11.39 -1.56 12.03
N LEU A 42 -10.85 -0.35 12.19
CA LEU A 42 -10.34 0.39 11.05
C LEU A 42 -9.20 -0.42 10.41
N TRP A 43 -8.96 -0.26 9.11
CA TRP A 43 -7.84 -0.96 8.47
C TRP A 43 -6.47 -0.57 9.04
N THR A 44 -6.38 0.61 9.65
CA THR A 44 -5.21 1.10 10.38
C THR A 44 -5.11 0.53 11.80
N ASP A 45 -6.16 -0.13 12.30
CA ASP A 45 -6.17 -0.72 13.64
C ASP A 45 -5.68 -2.17 13.56
N LYS A 46 -4.43 -2.37 13.96
CA LYS A 46 -3.71 -3.65 14.03
C LYS A 46 -3.19 -3.87 15.45
N ARG A 47 -3.89 -3.35 16.46
CA ARG A 47 -3.48 -3.43 17.86
C ARG A 47 -3.46 -4.86 18.41
N ASP A 48 -4.09 -5.80 17.71
CA ASP A 48 -4.03 -7.23 17.95
C ASP A 48 -2.69 -7.85 17.53
N ASP A 49 -1.92 -7.19 16.68
CA ASP A 49 -0.57 -7.59 16.29
C ASP A 49 0.46 -6.95 17.23
N SER A 50 1.08 -7.78 18.07
CA SER A 50 2.09 -7.38 19.06
C SER A 50 3.53 -7.50 18.58
N GLY A 51 3.76 -7.91 17.33
CA GLY A 51 5.10 -8.09 16.78
C GLY A 51 5.84 -9.30 17.37
N PRO A 52 7.19 -9.26 17.45
CA PRO A 52 8.09 -8.09 17.36
C PRO A 52 8.20 -7.44 15.97
N PHE A 53 8.44 -6.12 15.95
CA PHE A 53 8.52 -5.32 14.73
C PHE A 53 9.93 -4.78 14.44
N ASP A 54 10.29 -4.72 13.15
CA ASP A 54 11.42 -3.94 12.62
C ASP A 54 10.90 -2.72 11.88
N ILE A 55 11.10 -1.52 12.43
CA ILE A 55 10.63 -0.28 11.81
C ILE A 55 11.73 0.24 10.88
N ILE A 56 11.42 0.31 9.59
CA ILE A 56 12.35 0.70 8.52
C ILE A 56 11.93 2.06 7.97
N GLY A 57 12.90 2.99 7.99
CA GLY A 57 12.77 4.37 7.51
C GLY A 57 12.61 4.48 5.99
N ASP A 58 12.68 5.72 5.50
CA ASP A 58 12.63 6.06 4.08
C ASP A 58 13.68 5.27 3.29
N ILE A 59 13.24 4.60 2.21
CA ILE A 59 14.11 3.75 1.38
C ILE A 59 14.62 4.53 0.18
N HIS A 60 13.76 5.35 -0.44
CA HIS A 60 14.10 6.18 -1.59
C HIS A 60 14.86 5.43 -2.70
N GLY A 61 14.41 4.25 -3.10
CA GLY A 61 15.04 3.47 -4.17
C GLY A 61 16.43 2.89 -3.84
N CYS A 62 16.86 2.94 -2.58
CA CYS A 62 18.08 2.30 -2.09
C CYS A 62 17.86 0.80 -1.83
N ALA A 63 17.60 0.04 -2.90
CA ALA A 63 17.26 -1.39 -2.80
C ALA A 63 18.42 -2.24 -2.26
N ASP A 64 19.67 -1.88 -2.54
CA ASP A 64 20.84 -2.64 -2.10
C ASP A 64 21.09 -2.43 -0.60
N GLU A 65 20.92 -1.21 -0.12
CA GLU A 65 20.96 -0.87 1.31
C GLU A 65 19.80 -1.53 2.06
N LEU A 66 18.59 -1.54 1.47
CA LEU A 66 17.45 -2.25 2.05
C LEU A 66 17.73 -3.75 2.20
N GLN A 67 18.28 -4.40 1.16
CA GLN A 67 18.66 -5.82 1.24
C GLN A 67 19.74 -6.06 2.29
N THR A 68 20.73 -5.17 2.37
CA THR A 68 21.78 -5.24 3.39
C THR A 68 21.21 -5.15 4.81
N LEU A 69 20.31 -4.19 5.04
CA LEU A 69 19.61 -4.02 6.31
C LEU A 69 18.77 -5.25 6.67
N LEU A 70 17.98 -5.75 5.72
CA LEU A 70 17.16 -6.96 5.90
C LEU A 70 18.03 -8.16 6.29
N GLY A 71 19.17 -8.36 5.61
CA GLY A 71 20.13 -9.40 5.97
C GLY A 71 20.70 -9.24 7.39
N GLN A 72 21.04 -8.02 7.80
CA GLN A 72 21.52 -7.72 9.16
C GLN A 72 20.46 -7.99 10.23
N LEU A 73 19.18 -7.78 9.91
CA LEU A 73 18.04 -8.07 10.79
C LEU A 73 17.63 -9.56 10.78
N GLY A 74 18.28 -10.38 9.96
CA GLY A 74 18.07 -11.83 9.87
C GLY A 74 17.06 -12.28 8.81
N TYR A 75 16.56 -11.38 7.96
CA TYR A 75 15.65 -11.72 6.88
C TYR A 75 16.42 -12.41 5.75
N SER A 76 15.81 -13.41 5.14
CA SER A 76 16.33 -14.04 3.93
C SER A 76 15.69 -13.42 2.70
N VAL A 77 16.50 -12.91 1.76
CA VAL A 77 16.04 -12.32 0.51
C VAL A 77 16.43 -13.25 -0.64
N ALA A 78 15.45 -13.82 -1.33
CA ALA A 78 15.66 -14.72 -2.45
C ALA A 78 15.04 -14.12 -3.73
N TRP A 79 15.88 -13.79 -4.69
CA TRP A 79 15.47 -13.31 -6.00
C TRP A 79 15.27 -14.46 -6.98
N SER A 80 14.27 -14.33 -7.85
CA SER A 80 14.06 -15.21 -8.98
C SER A 80 13.73 -14.38 -10.21
N GLU A 81 14.18 -14.86 -11.37
CA GLU A 81 13.87 -14.24 -12.65
C GLU A 81 13.46 -15.34 -13.63
N ASP A 82 12.24 -15.26 -14.14
CA ASP A 82 11.72 -16.15 -15.17
C ASP A 82 11.12 -15.34 -16.31
N ARG A 83 11.62 -15.57 -17.53
CA ARG A 83 11.17 -14.87 -18.77
C ARG A 83 11.11 -13.34 -18.65
N GLY A 84 12.01 -12.75 -17.87
CA GLY A 84 12.08 -11.31 -17.63
C GLY A 84 11.11 -10.78 -16.57
N ASP A 85 10.32 -11.65 -15.92
CA ASP A 85 9.60 -11.32 -14.70
C ASP A 85 10.52 -11.55 -13.50
N ARG A 86 10.92 -10.44 -12.86
CA ARG A 86 11.80 -10.45 -11.70
C ARG A 86 10.96 -10.37 -10.44
N THR A 87 11.11 -11.37 -9.58
CA THR A 87 10.36 -11.51 -8.33
C THR A 87 11.31 -11.71 -7.14
N VAL A 88 10.80 -11.44 -5.94
CA VAL A 88 11.54 -11.60 -4.69
C VAL A 88 10.66 -12.24 -3.64
N VAL A 89 11.24 -13.19 -2.90
CA VAL A 89 10.66 -13.73 -1.67
C VAL A 89 11.53 -13.26 -0.52
N VAL A 90 10.90 -12.56 0.44
CA VAL A 90 11.57 -12.13 1.66
C VAL A 90 10.95 -12.85 2.84
N THR A 91 11.76 -13.67 3.50
CA THR A 91 11.33 -14.48 4.64
C THR A 91 11.85 -13.84 5.93
N PRO A 92 10.96 -13.40 6.85
CA PRO A 92 11.39 -12.84 8.13
C PRO A 92 11.92 -13.94 9.06
N PRO A 93 12.74 -13.58 10.07
CA PRO A 93 12.94 -14.44 11.22
C PRO A 93 11.61 -14.77 11.90
N GLU A 94 11.55 -15.92 12.59
CA GLU A 94 10.33 -16.40 13.22
C GLU A 94 9.70 -15.35 14.14
N GLY A 95 8.40 -15.10 13.96
CA GLY A 95 7.62 -14.13 14.73
C GLY A 95 7.89 -12.66 14.42
N ARG A 96 8.87 -12.32 13.58
CA ARG A 96 9.20 -10.92 13.25
C ARG A 96 8.38 -10.41 12.06
N LYS A 97 8.10 -9.12 12.06
CA LYS A 97 7.40 -8.42 10.98
C LYS A 97 8.05 -7.06 10.71
N ALA A 98 8.21 -6.68 9.45
CA ALA A 98 8.71 -5.35 9.10
C ALA A 98 7.59 -4.30 9.09
N VAL A 99 7.93 -3.05 9.37
CA VAL A 99 7.04 -1.89 9.25
C VAL A 99 7.78 -0.81 8.45
N PHE A 100 7.38 -0.61 7.20
CA PHE A 100 7.92 0.42 6.33
C PHE A 100 7.17 1.73 6.52
N VAL A 101 7.90 2.83 6.80
CA VAL A 101 7.30 4.14 7.07
C VAL A 101 6.89 4.94 5.82
N GLY A 102 7.06 4.35 4.63
CA GLY A 102 6.77 4.98 3.35
C GLY A 102 8.03 5.47 2.63
N ASP A 103 7.85 6.32 1.62
CA ASP A 103 8.91 6.91 0.80
C ASP A 103 9.88 5.84 0.27
N ILE A 104 9.29 4.86 -0.42
CA ILE A 104 9.97 3.73 -1.06
C ILE A 104 10.68 4.19 -2.34
N VAL A 105 10.10 5.15 -3.04
CA VAL A 105 10.55 5.62 -4.36
C VAL A 105 11.20 7.01 -4.32
N ASP A 106 11.56 7.50 -5.50
CA ASP A 106 12.30 8.73 -5.81
C ASP A 106 13.76 8.73 -5.30
N ARG A 107 14.63 9.46 -6.03
CA ARG A 107 16.05 9.77 -5.73
C ARG A 107 17.05 8.62 -5.88
N GLY A 108 16.74 7.42 -5.40
CA GLY A 108 17.72 6.32 -5.40
C GLY A 108 17.84 5.57 -6.72
N PRO A 109 18.91 4.77 -6.85
CA PRO A 109 19.29 4.14 -8.10
C PRO A 109 18.35 2.99 -8.51
N ASN A 110 17.55 2.43 -7.59
CA ASN A 110 16.77 1.22 -7.84
C ASN A 110 15.40 1.23 -7.13
N SER A 111 14.51 2.13 -7.54
CA SER A 111 13.10 2.12 -7.09
C SER A 111 12.37 0.80 -7.41
N PRO A 112 12.57 0.15 -8.58
CA PRO A 112 11.85 -1.08 -8.92
C PRO A 112 12.07 -2.22 -7.92
N ASP A 113 13.32 -2.50 -7.54
CA ASP A 113 13.58 -3.61 -6.62
C ASP A 113 13.17 -3.28 -5.18
N ALA A 114 13.29 -2.01 -4.76
CA ALA A 114 12.75 -1.55 -3.49
C ALA A 114 11.23 -1.76 -3.43
N LEU A 115 10.50 -1.43 -4.51
CA LEU A 115 9.07 -1.70 -4.63
C LEU A 115 8.78 -3.20 -4.60
N ARG A 116 9.51 -4.04 -5.36
CA ARG A 116 9.32 -5.50 -5.36
C ARG A 116 9.46 -6.09 -3.97
N ILE A 117 10.48 -5.68 -3.21
CA ILE A 117 10.70 -6.12 -1.82
C ILE A 117 9.51 -5.75 -0.94
N VAL A 118 9.16 -4.46 -0.89
CA VAL A 118 8.11 -3.97 0.02
C VAL A 118 6.75 -4.54 -0.36
N MET A 119 6.41 -4.54 -1.65
CA MET A 119 5.16 -5.11 -2.16
C MET A 119 5.07 -6.60 -1.86
N GLY A 120 6.15 -7.36 -2.08
CA GLY A 120 6.21 -8.79 -1.80
C GLY A 120 6.00 -9.11 -0.32
N MET A 121 6.65 -8.37 0.58
CA MET A 121 6.49 -8.55 2.03
C MET A 121 5.08 -8.19 2.51
N VAL A 122 4.50 -7.09 2.00
CA VAL A 122 3.12 -6.69 2.33
C VAL A 122 2.12 -7.73 1.82
N ALA A 123 2.29 -8.22 0.59
CA ALA A 123 1.42 -9.26 0.03
C ALA A 123 1.52 -10.59 0.79
N ALA A 124 2.70 -10.95 1.28
CA ALA A 124 2.92 -12.14 2.11
C ALA A 124 2.43 -11.99 3.57
N GLY A 125 1.99 -10.79 3.98
CA GLY A 125 1.60 -10.50 5.36
C GLY A 125 2.77 -10.43 6.35
N THR A 126 4.01 -10.36 5.84
CA THR A 126 5.25 -10.27 6.62
C THR A 126 5.75 -8.83 6.79
N ALA A 127 5.00 -7.85 6.27
CA ALA A 127 5.22 -6.44 6.56
C ALA A 127 3.92 -5.60 6.57
N TYR A 128 3.98 -4.47 7.27
CA TYR A 128 3.10 -3.33 7.05
C TYR A 128 3.84 -2.24 6.29
N CYS A 129 3.10 -1.43 5.51
CA CYS A 129 3.65 -0.26 4.84
C CYS A 129 2.63 0.88 4.92
N VAL A 130 3.09 2.05 5.36
CA VAL A 130 2.28 3.27 5.37
C VAL A 130 2.60 4.14 4.15
N GLN A 131 1.68 5.03 3.81
CA GLN A 131 1.77 5.87 2.62
C GLN A 131 2.73 7.03 2.85
N GLY A 132 3.83 7.05 2.10
CA GLY A 132 4.70 8.21 1.99
C GLY A 132 4.15 9.30 1.06
N ASN A 133 4.78 10.47 1.09
CA ASN A 133 4.38 11.57 0.22
C ASN A 133 4.78 11.30 -1.24
N HIS A 134 5.85 10.51 -1.45
CA HIS A 134 6.38 10.10 -2.73
C HIS A 134 5.45 9.06 -3.38
N GLU A 135 4.97 8.05 -2.63
CA GLU A 135 3.96 7.09 -3.11
C GLU A 135 2.67 7.80 -3.53
N ARG A 136 2.20 8.78 -2.73
CA ARG A 136 1.00 9.55 -3.06
C ARG A 136 1.18 10.39 -4.33
N LYS A 137 2.40 10.86 -4.61
CA LYS A 137 2.71 11.63 -5.82
C LYS A 137 2.78 10.71 -7.04
N LEU A 138 3.46 9.57 -6.91
CA LEU A 138 3.54 8.54 -7.94
C LEU A 138 2.16 7.98 -8.31
N GLY A 139 1.31 7.68 -7.32
CA GLY A 139 -0.06 7.22 -7.56
C GLY A 139 -0.90 8.23 -8.38
N ARG A 140 -0.83 9.51 -8.03
CA ARG A 140 -1.49 10.57 -8.81
C ARG A 140 -0.98 10.65 -10.25
N TRP A 141 0.32 10.45 -10.46
CA TRP A 141 0.90 10.41 -11.81
C TRP A 141 0.39 9.21 -12.60
N LEU A 142 0.36 8.00 -12.00
CA LEU A 142 -0.17 6.78 -12.63
C LEU A 142 -1.65 6.92 -13.03
N GLU A 143 -2.43 7.66 -12.25
CA GLU A 143 -3.82 8.00 -12.56
C GLU A 143 -3.97 9.05 -13.69
N GLY A 144 -2.87 9.54 -14.27
CA GLY A 144 -2.86 10.57 -15.30
C GLY A 144 -3.15 11.98 -14.78
N ARG A 145 -3.08 12.22 -13.46
CA ARG A 145 -3.28 13.56 -12.90
C ARG A 145 -2.05 14.42 -13.12
N LYS A 146 -2.29 15.73 -13.27
CA LYS A 146 -1.21 16.72 -13.36
C LYS A 146 -0.45 16.80 -12.04
N VAL A 147 0.83 16.40 -12.05
CA VAL A 147 1.77 16.55 -10.94
C VAL A 147 3.05 17.22 -11.42
N THR A 148 3.76 17.91 -10.52
CA THR A 148 5.09 18.44 -10.84
C THR A 148 6.11 17.31 -10.87
N VAL A 149 6.55 16.93 -12.06
CA VAL A 149 7.62 15.94 -12.23
C VAL A 149 8.95 16.66 -12.04
N ALA A 150 9.56 16.47 -10.87
CA ALA A 150 10.91 16.92 -10.56
C ALA A 150 11.88 15.75 -10.73
N HIS A 151 13.19 16.01 -10.65
CA HIS A 151 14.23 15.01 -10.92
C HIS A 151 14.01 13.66 -10.21
N GLY A 152 13.65 13.68 -8.91
CA GLY A 152 13.41 12.45 -8.15
C GLY A 152 12.28 11.57 -8.73
N LEU A 153 11.12 12.16 -9.05
CA LEU A 153 10.00 11.43 -9.64
C LEU A 153 10.30 11.01 -11.08
N GLN A 154 11.01 11.87 -11.84
CA GLN A 154 11.42 11.53 -13.21
C GLN A 154 12.28 10.27 -13.23
N GLN A 155 13.24 10.17 -12.32
CA GLN A 155 14.11 9.00 -12.19
C GLN A 155 13.32 7.73 -11.89
N THR A 156 12.33 7.77 -11.00
CA THR A 156 11.44 6.63 -10.75
C THR A 156 10.60 6.28 -11.97
N ILE A 157 10.09 7.27 -12.72
CA ILE A 157 9.34 7.03 -13.97
C ILE A 157 10.23 6.31 -14.98
N ASP A 158 11.43 6.82 -15.23
CA ASP A 158 12.37 6.25 -16.20
C ASP A 158 12.75 4.81 -15.82
N GLN A 159 12.99 4.57 -14.53
CA GLN A 159 13.27 3.23 -13.99
C GLN A 159 12.10 2.27 -14.20
N LEU A 160 10.86 2.71 -13.95
CA LEU A 160 9.64 1.90 -14.11
C LEU A 160 9.26 1.66 -15.57
N ASP A 161 9.50 2.63 -16.46
CA ASP A 161 9.28 2.49 -17.91
C ASP A 161 10.20 1.41 -18.52
N ALA A 162 11.34 1.14 -17.88
CA ALA A 162 12.28 0.08 -18.27
C ALA A 162 11.98 -1.31 -17.66
N GLN A 163 10.96 -1.45 -16.81
CA GLN A 163 10.63 -2.73 -16.16
C GLN A 163 9.63 -3.56 -16.97
N ASP A 164 9.48 -4.82 -16.56
CA ASP A 164 8.41 -5.69 -17.00
C ASP A 164 7.02 -5.10 -16.67
N ARG A 165 6.02 -5.56 -17.41
CA ARG A 165 4.64 -5.08 -17.30
C ARG A 165 3.99 -5.46 -15.96
N GLY A 166 4.44 -6.54 -15.33
CA GLY A 166 3.85 -7.08 -14.09
C GLY A 166 3.98 -6.12 -12.92
N LEU A 167 5.19 -5.58 -12.68
CA LEU A 167 5.40 -4.60 -11.61
C LEU A 167 4.52 -3.36 -11.81
N ARG A 168 4.48 -2.83 -13.05
CA ARG A 168 3.71 -1.63 -13.36
C ARG A 168 2.21 -1.83 -13.20
N GLU A 169 1.70 -3.02 -13.53
CA GLU A 169 0.27 -3.37 -13.39
C GLU A 169 -0.15 -3.56 -11.93
N ALA A 170 0.73 -4.09 -11.07
CA ALA A 170 0.44 -4.29 -9.66
C ALA A 170 0.49 -2.98 -8.84
N LEU A 171 1.27 -2.00 -9.30
CA LEU A 171 1.59 -0.79 -8.55
C LEU A 171 0.36 0.07 -8.19
N PRO A 172 -0.63 0.34 -9.07
CA PRO A 172 -1.81 1.13 -8.71
C PRO A 172 -2.60 0.53 -7.55
N ALA A 173 -2.79 -0.80 -7.54
CA ALA A 173 -3.53 -1.49 -6.48
C ALA A 173 -2.78 -1.43 -5.15
N PHE A 174 -1.45 -1.59 -5.18
CA PHE A 174 -0.61 -1.44 -4.00
C PHE A 174 -0.71 -0.03 -3.40
N LEU A 175 -0.55 1.01 -4.24
CA LEU A 175 -0.55 2.41 -3.80
C LEU A 175 -1.90 2.85 -3.21
N ASP A 176 -3.02 2.40 -3.78
CA ASP A 176 -4.37 2.64 -3.21
C ASP A 176 -4.60 1.86 -1.90
N GLY A 177 -3.90 0.72 -1.76
CA GLY A 177 -3.87 -0.11 -0.56
C GLY A 177 -3.13 0.53 0.63
N LEU A 178 -2.22 1.47 0.41
CA LEU A 178 -1.46 2.11 1.48
C LEU A 178 -2.37 2.94 2.40
N ARG A 179 -1.97 3.02 3.67
CA ARG A 179 -2.70 3.75 4.73
C ARG A 179 -1.81 4.82 5.32
N SER A 180 -2.40 5.87 5.88
CA SER A 180 -1.65 6.98 6.46
C SER A 180 -0.83 6.62 7.71
N HIS A 181 -1.25 5.59 8.46
CA HIS A 181 -0.65 5.14 9.71
C HIS A 181 -1.12 3.72 10.03
N VAL A 182 -0.52 3.08 11.03
CA VAL A 182 -0.96 1.78 11.56
C VAL A 182 -0.74 1.72 13.08
N TRP A 183 -1.81 1.43 13.82
CA TRP A 183 -1.75 1.20 15.27
C TRP A 183 -1.41 -0.24 15.56
N LEU A 184 -0.35 -0.47 16.33
CA LEU A 184 0.22 -1.78 16.64
C LEU A 184 0.39 -1.95 18.14
N ASP A 185 0.66 -3.18 18.56
CA ASP A 185 1.10 -3.51 19.92
C ASP A 185 0.18 -2.99 21.04
N GLY A 186 -1.11 -3.30 20.95
CA GLY A 186 -2.11 -2.81 21.90
C GLY A 186 -2.30 -1.28 21.90
N GLY A 187 -1.76 -0.58 20.88
CA GLY A 187 -1.78 0.87 20.76
C GLY A 187 -0.54 1.57 21.32
N ARG A 188 0.52 0.82 21.68
CA ARG A 188 1.80 1.38 22.13
C ARG A 188 2.69 1.86 20.99
N LEU A 189 2.41 1.43 19.77
CA LEU A 189 3.08 1.84 18.54
C LEU A 189 2.04 2.35 17.53
N ALA A 190 2.33 3.47 16.85
CA ALA A 190 1.40 4.20 15.99
C ALA A 190 2.07 4.73 14.72
#